data_AF-A0A3A8IEE0-F1
#
_entry.id   AF-A0A3A8IEE0-F1
#
_cell.length_a   1.000
_cell.length_b   1.000
_cell.length_c   1.000
_cell.angle_alpha   90.00
_cell.angle_beta   90.00
_cell.angle_gamma   90.00
#
_symmetry.space_group_name_H-M   'P 1'
#
loop_
_entity.id
_entity.type
_entity.pdbx_description
1 polymer ?
#
loop_
_entity_poly.entity_id
_entity_poly.type
_entity_poly.pdbx_seq_one_letter_code
_entity_poly.pdbx_strand_id
1 'polypeptide(L)'
;MARPKSPLVWILIVVGGASALCCSGTLGLMVLGLISGSDTDSPGAVAGMASPADRARAGKPGEPGGFAFDAPQGWKTQADGRFITEWTDSSNLLGVEALRLQSVPGLEDGEGKLLRMWRERVGADWADVNPNPPAMRRFVTNGARAFFTAAVVTHKTNGKSFRVTLMLVEADTRFEPLVFIQSFSSPGAGEAMSASFSWNTSHQKVEEALKGVRGSPVGLPLADDAELVGDFTYSTSSAAQWATAYGGTTMTAVSYAVQYILGADHTYQYKYSGASGVVGAMTFGSEDDRGTWSIHHDILTLTGEKRPRRYLIVGAGHTPEGKRFVILMPEHPRWSLYPGALSQDAQMFVATQ
;
A
#
# COMPACT_ATOMS: atom_id res chain seq x y z
N MET A 1 -2.38 34.76 1.47
CA MET A 1 -1.11 34.02 1.58
C MET A 1 -1.12 32.90 0.55
N ALA A 2 -0.20 32.93 -0.42
CA ALA A 2 -0.12 31.92 -1.47
C ALA A 2 0.45 30.61 -0.89
N ARG A 3 -0.34 29.53 -0.97
CA ARG A 3 0.07 28.18 -0.53
C ARG A 3 1.21 27.66 -1.41
N PRO A 4 2.25 27.00 -0.86
CA PRO A 4 3.24 26.31 -1.67
C PRO A 4 2.56 25.19 -2.45
N LYS A 5 2.72 25.19 -3.78
CA LYS A 5 2.18 24.17 -4.68
C LYS A 5 2.83 22.82 -4.37
N SER A 6 2.02 21.84 -3.99
CA SER A 6 2.42 20.43 -3.81
C SER A 6 3.02 19.91 -5.13
N PRO A 7 4.16 19.20 -5.10
CA PRO A 7 4.76 18.63 -6.31
C PRO A 7 3.88 17.51 -6.91
N LEU A 8 2.94 16.98 -6.13
CA LEU A 8 2.07 15.88 -6.55
C LEU A 8 1.02 16.34 -7.57
N VAL A 9 0.68 17.63 -7.58
CA VAL A 9 -0.25 18.22 -8.57
C VAL A 9 0.33 18.25 -9.99
N TRP A 10 1.66 18.11 -10.14
CA TRP A 10 2.33 18.03 -11.44
C TRP A 10 2.59 16.59 -11.91
N ILE A 11 2.03 15.60 -11.22
CA ILE A 11 2.08 14.20 -11.65
C ILE A 11 1.29 14.08 -12.95
N LEU A 12 2.05 13.81 -14.01
CA LEU A 12 1.67 13.92 -15.40
C LEU A 12 0.73 12.80 -15.86
N ILE A 13 -0.42 13.20 -16.42
CA ILE A 13 -0.89 12.60 -17.67
C ILE A 13 -0.44 13.54 -18.79
N VAL A 14 0.80 13.36 -19.22
CA VAL A 14 1.26 13.71 -20.58
C VAL A 14 1.92 12.46 -21.12
N VAL A 15 1.11 11.50 -21.56
CA VAL A 15 1.20 10.74 -22.81
C VAL A 15 -0.11 9.94 -22.89
N GLY A 16 -1.17 10.63 -23.30
CA GLY A 16 -2.39 10.00 -23.78
C GLY A 16 -2.68 10.57 -25.16
N GLY A 17 -2.10 9.96 -26.20
CA GLY A 17 -2.41 10.29 -27.59
C GLY A 17 -1.30 11.02 -28.36
N ALA A 18 -0.22 10.31 -28.68
CA ALA A 18 0.61 10.65 -29.84
C ALA A 18 0.57 9.48 -30.84
N SER A 19 -0.60 9.34 -31.48
CA SER A 19 -0.73 8.57 -32.72
C SER A 19 -1.96 9.06 -33.48
N ALA A 20 -1.82 10.20 -34.15
CA ALA A 20 -2.29 10.49 -35.50
C ALA A 20 -2.20 11.99 -35.77
N LEU A 21 -1.10 12.44 -36.39
CA LEU A 21 -1.09 13.37 -37.53
C LEU A 21 0.36 13.59 -37.93
N CYS A 22 0.76 12.87 -38.98
CA CYS A 22 1.86 13.30 -39.82
C CYS A 22 1.50 14.63 -40.48
N CYS A 23 2.52 15.46 -40.73
CA CYS A 23 2.54 16.64 -41.60
C CYS A 23 1.88 17.91 -41.04
N SER A 24 2.72 18.87 -40.60
CA SER A 24 2.84 20.25 -41.15
C SER A 24 3.39 21.23 -40.09
N GLY A 25 4.42 21.99 -40.45
CA GLY A 25 4.53 23.39 -40.01
C GLY A 25 5.55 23.74 -38.92
N THR A 26 6.73 24.15 -39.38
CA THR A 26 7.71 25.05 -38.75
C THR A 26 7.08 26.27 -38.05
N LEU A 27 7.53 26.64 -36.83
CA LEU A 27 7.99 27.99 -36.40
C LEU A 27 7.91 28.25 -34.87
N GLY A 28 9.05 28.73 -34.33
CA GLY A 28 9.16 29.68 -33.19
C GLY A 28 9.04 29.10 -31.77
N LEU A 29 9.86 29.44 -30.78
CA LEU A 29 10.90 30.46 -30.65
C LEU A 29 11.70 30.17 -29.37
N MET A 30 12.99 30.51 -29.38
CA MET A 30 13.88 30.58 -28.21
C MET A 30 13.41 31.63 -27.18
N VAL A 31 13.96 31.59 -25.95
CA VAL A 31 14.69 32.72 -25.34
C VAL A 31 15.53 32.23 -24.14
N LEU A 32 16.83 32.53 -24.21
CA LEU A 32 17.86 32.47 -23.18
C LEU A 32 17.79 33.70 -22.27
N GLY A 33 18.24 33.58 -21.02
CA GLY A 33 18.44 34.73 -20.12
C GLY A 33 19.36 34.44 -18.94
N LEU A 34 20.67 34.48 -19.19
CA LEU A 34 21.74 34.62 -18.21
C LEU A 34 22.00 36.13 -17.97
N ILE A 35 22.03 36.60 -16.72
CA ILE A 35 22.89 37.72 -16.26
C ILE A 35 23.36 37.44 -14.82
N SER A 36 24.65 37.71 -14.61
CA SER A 36 25.56 37.56 -13.47
C SER A 36 25.39 38.55 -12.30
N GLY A 37 26.01 38.24 -11.15
CA GLY A 37 26.48 39.22 -10.15
C GLY A 37 26.84 38.61 -8.79
N SER A 38 28.05 38.91 -8.29
CA SER A 38 28.77 38.26 -7.18
C SER A 38 28.71 38.98 -5.81
N ASP A 39 29.12 38.23 -4.78
CA ASP A 39 29.71 38.60 -3.47
C ASP A 39 28.89 39.33 -2.38
N THR A 40 28.65 38.67 -1.23
CA THR A 40 29.37 38.86 0.07
C THR A 40 28.65 38.19 1.27
N ASP A 41 29.47 37.85 2.27
CA ASP A 41 29.35 37.03 3.50
C ASP A 41 28.13 37.09 4.46
N SER A 42 27.72 35.88 4.90
CA SER A 42 27.41 35.38 6.27
C SER A 42 26.25 36.00 7.13
N PRO A 43 25.81 35.35 8.23
CA PRO A 43 25.21 34.01 8.38
C PRO A 43 23.88 34.04 9.18
N GLY A 44 22.94 33.13 8.91
CA GLY A 44 21.73 33.01 9.76
C GLY A 44 20.66 32.09 9.17
N ALA A 45 20.28 31.07 9.93
CA ALA A 45 19.31 30.05 9.55
C ALA A 45 17.93 30.63 9.21
N VAL A 46 17.33 30.16 8.11
CA VAL A 46 15.87 30.09 7.97
C VAL A 46 15.52 28.83 7.18
N ALA A 47 14.57 28.07 7.73
CA ALA A 47 13.98 26.87 7.15
C ALA A 47 13.54 27.14 5.70
N GLY A 48 14.34 26.64 4.75
CA GLY A 48 14.20 26.90 3.33
C GLY A 48 13.24 25.92 2.66
N MET A 49 12.27 26.47 1.95
CA MET A 49 11.36 25.77 1.06
C MET A 49 12.15 24.88 0.08
N ALA A 50 11.97 23.56 0.18
CA ALA A 50 12.59 22.60 -0.74
C ALA A 50 12.21 22.94 -2.19
N SER A 51 13.23 23.21 -3.01
CA SER A 51 13.08 23.47 -4.43
C SER A 51 12.54 22.21 -5.14
N PRO A 52 11.93 22.32 -6.33
CA PRO A 52 11.51 21.16 -7.10
C PRO A 52 12.64 20.14 -7.35
N ALA A 53 13.90 20.59 -7.35
CA ALA A 53 15.08 19.72 -7.50
C ALA A 53 15.44 18.94 -6.22
N ASP A 54 15.04 19.42 -5.04
CA ASP A 54 15.31 18.74 -3.76
C ASP A 54 14.27 17.67 -3.43
N ARG A 55 13.09 17.72 -4.06
CA ARG A 55 12.03 16.70 -3.91
C ARG A 55 12.28 15.43 -4.73
N ALA A 56 13.33 15.43 -5.55
CA ALA A 56 13.53 14.54 -6.69
C ALA A 56 14.93 13.90 -6.77
N ARG A 57 15.82 14.13 -5.80
CA ARG A 57 17.12 13.46 -5.82
C ARG A 57 16.93 11.99 -5.43
N ALA A 58 16.92 11.12 -6.44
CA ALA A 58 17.30 9.72 -6.29
C ALA A 58 18.57 9.66 -5.42
N GLY A 59 18.59 8.76 -4.45
CA GLY A 59 19.64 8.76 -3.44
C GLY A 59 21.01 8.66 -4.09
N LYS A 60 21.95 9.53 -3.70
CA LYS A 60 23.33 9.34 -4.13
C LYS A 60 23.84 8.06 -3.48
N PRO A 61 24.59 7.19 -4.21
CA PRO A 61 25.34 6.13 -3.56
C PRO A 61 26.20 6.73 -2.43
N GLY A 62 25.97 6.30 -1.19
CA GLY A 62 26.64 6.86 0.00
C GLY A 62 25.83 7.88 0.81
N GLU A 63 24.51 7.94 0.67
CA GLU A 63 23.66 8.66 1.64
C GLU A 63 23.87 8.14 3.08
N PRO A 64 23.76 9.00 4.11
CA PRO A 64 23.89 8.57 5.50
C PRO A 64 22.93 7.41 5.76
N GLY A 65 23.45 6.27 6.22
CA GLY A 65 22.63 5.08 6.48
C GLY A 65 22.40 4.11 5.30
N GLY A 66 23.05 4.30 4.15
CA GLY A 66 23.13 3.25 3.12
C GLY A 66 21.84 2.95 2.32
N PHE A 67 20.71 3.59 2.63
CA PHE A 67 19.46 3.43 1.88
C PHE A 67 19.61 3.85 0.40
N ALA A 68 19.11 3.00 -0.50
CA ALA A 68 18.97 3.30 -1.92
C ALA A 68 17.63 2.80 -2.45
N PHE A 69 17.07 3.50 -3.43
CA PHE A 69 15.89 3.08 -4.18
C PHE A 69 16.17 3.24 -5.66
N ASP A 70 16.46 2.13 -6.32
CA ASP A 70 16.83 2.10 -7.74
C ASP A 70 15.66 1.69 -8.62
N ALA A 71 15.66 2.20 -9.86
CA ALA A 71 14.68 1.79 -10.86
C ALA A 71 14.86 0.29 -11.17
N PRO A 72 13.78 -0.51 -11.17
CA PRO A 72 13.86 -1.87 -11.67
C PRO A 72 14.24 -1.91 -13.15
N GLN A 73 14.74 -3.06 -13.59
CA GLN A 73 15.10 -3.26 -14.99
C GLN A 73 13.90 -3.01 -15.91
N GLY A 74 14.10 -2.22 -16.97
CA GLY A 74 13.07 -1.89 -17.96
C GLY A 74 12.18 -0.70 -17.59
N TRP A 75 12.34 -0.11 -16.40
CA TRP A 75 11.63 1.11 -16.03
C TRP A 75 12.37 2.34 -16.58
N LYS A 76 11.61 3.35 -17.00
CA LYS A 76 12.16 4.63 -17.46
C LYS A 76 12.37 5.54 -16.26
N THR A 77 13.56 6.13 -16.15
CA THR A 77 13.83 7.21 -15.20
C THR A 77 13.52 8.56 -15.84
N GLN A 78 12.70 9.36 -15.19
CA GLN A 78 12.37 10.72 -15.58
C GLN A 78 13.41 11.72 -15.04
N ALA A 79 13.49 12.90 -15.66
CA ALA A 79 14.44 13.95 -15.25
C ALA A 79 14.19 14.46 -13.82
N ASP A 80 12.96 14.30 -13.31
CA ASP A 80 12.56 14.63 -11.94
C ASP A 80 12.70 13.45 -10.96
N GLY A 81 13.49 12.43 -11.32
CA GLY A 81 13.82 11.30 -10.46
C GLY A 81 12.71 10.25 -10.30
N ARG A 82 11.55 10.42 -10.94
CA ARG A 82 10.50 9.39 -10.96
C ARG A 82 10.91 8.19 -11.80
N PHE A 83 10.44 7.01 -11.40
CA PHE A 83 10.52 5.80 -12.22
C PHE A 83 9.13 5.47 -12.74
N ILE A 84 9.03 5.17 -14.04
CA ILE A 84 7.75 4.83 -14.67
C ILE A 84 7.87 3.56 -15.50
N THR A 85 6.87 2.70 -15.39
CA THR A 85 6.61 1.60 -16.32
C THR A 85 5.18 1.65 -16.80
N GLU A 86 4.97 1.35 -18.07
CA GLU A 86 3.66 1.28 -18.70
C GLU A 86 3.57 0.00 -19.53
N TRP A 87 2.40 -0.62 -19.56
CA TRP A 87 2.16 -1.82 -20.36
C TRP A 87 0.71 -1.94 -20.77
N THR A 88 0.46 -2.77 -21.78
CA THR A 88 -0.90 -3.11 -22.23
C THR A 88 -1.27 -4.50 -21.74
N ASP A 89 -2.44 -4.62 -21.12
CA ASP A 89 -3.05 -5.90 -20.75
C ASP A 89 -4.51 -5.91 -21.20
N SER A 90 -4.86 -6.86 -22.08
CA SER A 90 -6.23 -7.08 -22.54
C SER A 90 -6.90 -5.78 -23.04
N SER A 91 -6.18 -5.01 -23.87
CA SER A 91 -6.55 -3.70 -24.41
C SER A 91 -6.61 -2.53 -23.41
N ASN A 92 -6.28 -2.74 -22.14
CA ASN A 92 -6.15 -1.68 -21.15
C ASN A 92 -4.70 -1.18 -21.10
N LEU A 93 -4.53 0.13 -21.02
CA LEU A 93 -3.24 0.75 -20.72
C LEU A 93 -3.09 0.87 -19.20
N LEU A 94 -2.04 0.27 -18.66
CA LEU A 94 -1.70 0.26 -17.25
C LEU A 94 -0.37 0.97 -17.04
N GLY A 95 -0.21 1.62 -15.90
CA GLY A 95 1.04 2.27 -15.53
C GLY A 95 1.30 2.23 -14.03
N VAL A 96 2.58 2.18 -13.67
CA VAL A 96 3.05 2.44 -12.30
C VAL A 96 4.13 3.50 -12.36
N GLU A 97 3.92 4.57 -11.60
CA GLU A 97 4.94 5.56 -11.27
C GLU A 97 5.40 5.35 -9.83
N ALA A 98 6.70 5.47 -9.60
CA ALA A 98 7.31 5.44 -8.28
C ALA A 98 8.10 6.73 -8.05
N LEU A 99 7.92 7.32 -6.88
CA LEU A 99 8.59 8.55 -6.45
C LEU A 99 9.08 8.38 -5.01
N ARG A 100 10.36 8.64 -4.77
CA ARG A 100 10.90 8.82 -3.42
C ARG A 100 10.65 10.25 -2.96
N LEU A 101 10.14 10.43 -1.74
CA LEU A 101 10.03 11.75 -1.11
C LEU A 101 11.19 11.96 -0.12
N GLN A 102 11.25 13.18 0.43
CA GLN A 102 12.22 13.53 1.47
C GLN A 102 12.05 12.63 2.71
N SER A 103 13.16 12.12 3.23
CA SER A 103 13.20 11.27 4.42
C SER A 103 12.62 11.97 5.65
N VAL A 104 12.00 11.19 6.54
CA VAL A 104 11.39 11.67 7.79
C VAL A 104 12.22 11.18 8.98
N PRO A 105 12.77 12.08 9.82
CA PRO A 105 13.60 11.67 10.95
C PRO A 105 12.81 10.94 12.04
N GLY A 106 13.49 10.06 12.79
CA GLY A 106 12.95 9.30 13.92
C GLY A 106 12.08 8.12 13.49
N LEU A 107 12.12 7.02 14.24
CA LEU A 107 11.31 5.81 14.00
C LEU A 107 10.04 5.73 14.86
N GLU A 108 9.87 6.63 15.81
CA GLU A 108 8.67 6.72 16.64
C GLU A 108 7.44 7.13 15.83
N ASP A 109 6.26 6.65 16.24
CA ASP A 109 4.95 7.00 15.67
C ASP A 109 4.89 6.91 14.14
N GLY A 110 5.32 5.77 13.57
CA GLY A 110 5.29 5.55 12.12
C GLY A 110 3.90 5.67 11.50
N GLU A 111 2.85 5.19 12.19
CA GLU A 111 1.45 5.34 11.75
C GLU A 111 1.03 6.81 11.71
N GLY A 112 1.27 7.57 12.79
CA GLY A 112 0.94 9.00 12.83
C GLY A 112 1.72 9.81 11.79
N LYS A 113 3.00 9.50 11.57
CA LYS A 113 3.83 10.09 10.52
C LYS A 113 3.27 9.80 9.12
N LEU A 114 2.86 8.55 8.85
CA LEU A 114 2.25 8.15 7.58
C LEU A 114 0.94 8.90 7.35
N LEU A 115 0.04 8.92 8.34
CA LEU A 115 -1.28 9.58 8.24
C LEU A 115 -1.16 11.10 8.12
N ARG A 116 -0.17 11.72 8.77
CA ARG A 116 0.14 13.14 8.59
C ARG A 116 0.61 13.40 7.16
N MET A 117 1.58 12.62 6.67
CA MET A 117 2.07 12.77 5.30
C MET A 117 0.96 12.54 4.28
N TRP A 118 0.09 11.54 4.49
CA TRP A 118 -1.08 11.29 3.65
C TRP A 118 -1.97 12.53 3.54
N ARG A 119 -2.33 13.16 4.68
CA ARG A 119 -3.17 14.37 4.66
C ARG A 119 -2.48 15.54 3.95
N GLU A 120 -1.20 15.76 4.20
CA GLU A 120 -0.43 16.87 3.63
C GLU A 120 -0.15 16.73 2.13
N ARG A 121 -0.06 15.49 1.64
CA ARG A 121 0.39 15.17 0.28
C ARG A 121 -0.71 14.64 -0.61
N VAL A 122 -1.57 13.77 -0.09
CA VAL A 122 -2.66 13.14 -0.83
C VAL A 122 -3.99 13.82 -0.52
N GLY A 123 -4.39 13.90 0.74
CA GLY A 123 -5.65 14.52 1.15
C GLY A 123 -5.81 15.95 0.64
N ALA A 124 -4.78 16.79 0.82
CA ALA A 124 -4.78 18.17 0.37
C ALA A 124 -5.04 18.34 -1.14
N ASP A 125 -4.53 17.43 -1.96
CA ASP A 125 -4.62 17.51 -3.41
C ASP A 125 -5.92 16.85 -3.93
N TRP A 126 -6.48 15.87 -3.21
CA TRP A 126 -7.64 15.05 -3.61
C TRP A 126 -8.82 15.06 -2.61
N ALA A 127 -9.18 16.26 -2.14
CA ALA A 127 -10.43 16.51 -1.39
C ALA A 127 -10.58 15.67 -0.11
N ASP A 128 -9.50 15.59 0.66
CA ASP A 128 -9.45 14.91 1.95
C ASP A 128 -9.83 13.42 1.86
N VAL A 129 -9.47 12.78 0.74
CA VAL A 129 -9.64 11.33 0.56
C VAL A 129 -9.03 10.55 1.72
N ASN A 130 -9.86 9.71 2.33
CA ASN A 130 -9.44 8.90 3.46
C ASN A 130 -8.56 7.72 3.01
N PRO A 131 -7.54 7.35 3.81
CA PRO A 131 -6.76 6.15 3.58
C PRO A 131 -7.62 4.88 3.65
N ASN A 132 -7.44 3.98 2.69
CA ASN A 132 -8.04 2.66 2.61
C ASN A 132 -7.10 1.67 1.87
N PRO A 133 -6.46 0.72 2.57
CA PRO A 133 -6.73 0.30 3.96
C PRO A 133 -6.26 1.32 5.00
N PRO A 134 -6.68 1.18 6.28
CA PRO A 134 -6.05 1.91 7.39
C PRO A 134 -4.52 1.77 7.37
N ALA A 135 -3.83 2.71 8.00
CA ALA A 135 -2.37 2.63 8.15
C ALA A 135 -1.99 1.29 8.79
N MET A 136 -1.10 0.55 8.13
CA MET A 136 -0.63 -0.74 8.62
C MET A 136 0.86 -0.92 8.40
N ARG A 137 1.49 -1.68 9.29
CA ARG A 137 2.85 -2.19 9.13
C ARG A 137 2.86 -3.39 8.22
N ARG A 138 3.90 -3.53 7.42
CA ARG A 138 4.24 -4.73 6.63
C ARG A 138 5.74 -4.74 6.35
N PHE A 139 6.29 -5.84 5.83
CA PHE A 139 7.64 -5.80 5.27
C PHE A 139 7.62 -5.41 3.80
N VAL A 140 8.68 -4.71 3.39
CA VAL A 140 9.07 -4.58 1.98
C VAL A 140 10.03 -5.70 1.58
N THR A 141 10.33 -5.81 0.29
CA THR A 141 11.10 -6.92 -0.30
C THR A 141 12.44 -7.20 0.36
N ASN A 142 13.15 -6.16 0.83
CA ASN A 142 14.47 -6.33 1.47
C ASN A 142 14.38 -6.74 2.95
N GLY A 143 13.18 -7.00 3.47
CA GLY A 143 12.95 -7.38 4.87
C GLY A 143 12.76 -6.20 5.82
N ALA A 144 12.94 -4.95 5.38
CA ALA A 144 12.67 -3.79 6.22
C ALA A 144 11.18 -3.66 6.52
N ARG A 145 10.85 -3.28 7.76
CA ARG A 145 9.48 -2.92 8.12
C ARG A 145 9.12 -1.58 7.45
N ALA A 146 7.87 -1.46 7.03
CA ALA A 146 7.32 -0.25 6.46
C ALA A 146 5.88 -0.02 6.92
N PHE A 147 5.52 1.24 7.10
CA PHE A 147 4.12 1.64 7.27
C PHE A 147 3.53 1.95 5.90
N PHE A 148 2.33 1.47 5.62
CA PHE A 148 1.70 1.56 4.31
C PHE A 148 0.23 1.94 4.42
N THR A 149 -0.25 2.71 3.46
CA THR A 149 -1.68 2.91 3.17
C THR A 149 -1.86 3.23 1.68
N ALA A 150 -3.10 3.21 1.20
CA ALA A 150 -3.45 3.56 -0.16
C ALA A 150 -4.84 4.21 -0.23
N ALA A 151 -5.22 4.72 -1.39
CA ALA A 151 -6.61 5.05 -1.72
C ALA A 151 -6.76 5.17 -3.23
N VAL A 152 -7.99 5.01 -3.71
CA VAL A 152 -8.36 5.43 -5.07
C VAL A 152 -8.71 6.91 -5.01
N VAL A 153 -8.10 7.70 -5.88
CA VAL A 153 -8.36 9.12 -6.03
C VAL A 153 -8.75 9.40 -7.47
N THR A 154 -9.52 10.46 -7.68
CA THR A 154 -9.96 10.88 -9.01
C THR A 154 -9.37 12.23 -9.35
N HIS A 155 -8.77 12.34 -10.54
CA HIS A 155 -8.22 13.58 -11.03
C HIS A 155 -9.32 14.62 -11.19
N LYS A 156 -9.10 15.83 -10.65
CA LYS A 156 -10.10 16.90 -10.68
C LYS A 156 -10.43 17.40 -12.09
N THR A 157 -9.49 17.32 -13.03
CA THR A 157 -9.66 17.96 -14.35
C THR A 157 -10.02 17.01 -15.49
N ASN A 158 -9.61 15.74 -15.44
CA ASN A 158 -9.84 14.78 -16.53
C ASN A 158 -10.68 13.57 -16.09
N GLY A 159 -11.13 13.54 -14.83
CA GLY A 159 -12.01 12.51 -14.30
C GLY A 159 -11.38 11.13 -14.17
N LYS A 160 -10.08 10.97 -14.48
CA LYS A 160 -9.41 9.67 -14.41
C LYS A 160 -9.15 9.28 -12.98
N SER A 161 -9.45 8.02 -12.66
CA SER A 161 -9.19 7.45 -11.35
C SER A 161 -7.85 6.70 -11.34
N PHE A 162 -7.10 6.88 -10.27
CA PHE A 162 -5.83 6.20 -10.04
C PHE A 162 -5.73 5.81 -8.57
N ARG A 163 -4.92 4.79 -8.29
CA ARG A 163 -4.61 4.43 -6.91
C ARG A 163 -3.30 5.07 -6.51
N VAL A 164 -3.31 5.75 -5.38
CA VAL A 164 -2.11 6.28 -4.73
C VAL A 164 -1.81 5.38 -3.55
N THR A 165 -0.57 4.92 -3.48
CA THR A 165 -0.01 4.14 -2.37
C THR A 165 1.11 4.97 -1.75
N LEU A 166 1.12 5.08 -0.42
CA LEU A 166 2.20 5.72 0.33
C LEU A 166 2.82 4.71 1.29
N MET A 167 4.14 4.64 1.30
CA MET A 167 4.92 3.79 2.18
C MET A 167 5.98 4.60 2.93
N LEU A 168 6.18 4.32 4.21
CA LEU A 168 7.30 4.80 5.01
C LEU A 168 8.19 3.60 5.34
N VAL A 169 9.28 3.41 4.60
CA VAL A 169 10.22 2.30 4.83
C VAL A 169 11.19 2.69 5.94
N GLU A 170 11.34 1.84 6.95
CA GLU A 170 12.32 2.06 8.00
C GLU A 170 13.76 1.91 7.45
N ALA A 171 14.61 2.86 7.79
CA ALA A 171 16.02 2.87 7.43
C ALA A 171 16.85 3.49 8.56
N ASP A 172 17.58 2.65 9.30
CA ASP A 172 18.38 3.01 10.48
C ASP A 172 17.58 3.74 11.58
N THR A 173 17.54 5.06 11.50
CA THR A 173 16.94 5.96 12.52
C THR A 173 15.89 6.89 11.92
N ARG A 174 15.40 6.59 10.71
CA ARG A 174 14.47 7.43 9.95
C ARG A 174 13.55 6.60 9.07
N PHE A 175 12.53 7.24 8.53
CA PHE A 175 11.69 6.68 7.47
C PHE A 175 12.07 7.25 6.10
N GLU A 176 12.01 6.40 5.09
CA GLU A 176 12.21 6.70 3.69
C GLU A 176 10.87 6.57 2.95
N PRO A 177 10.21 7.70 2.61
CA PRO A 177 8.89 7.65 2.00
C PRO A 177 8.96 7.31 0.52
N LEU A 178 8.14 6.36 0.09
CA LEU A 178 7.93 5.99 -1.31
C LEU A 178 6.45 6.17 -1.65
N VAL A 179 6.17 6.84 -2.77
CA VAL A 179 4.84 7.01 -3.33
C VAL A 179 4.75 6.21 -4.62
N PHE A 180 3.67 5.43 -4.74
CA PHE A 180 3.33 4.74 -5.98
C PHE A 180 2.00 5.22 -6.52
N ILE A 181 1.95 5.43 -7.83
CA ILE A 181 0.73 5.85 -8.53
C ILE A 181 0.45 4.82 -9.59
N GLN A 182 -0.68 4.16 -9.43
CA GLN A 182 -1.12 3.07 -10.29
C GLN A 182 -2.25 3.62 -11.16
N SER A 183 -1.96 3.77 -12.45
CA SER A 183 -2.90 4.27 -13.44
C SER A 183 -3.51 3.12 -14.22
N PHE A 184 -4.77 3.30 -14.57
CA PHE A 184 -5.53 2.36 -15.38
C PHE A 184 -6.35 3.16 -16.39
N SER A 185 -6.28 2.79 -17.66
CA SER A 185 -7.12 3.35 -18.71
C SER A 185 -7.69 2.23 -19.58
N SER A 186 -9.00 2.11 -19.61
CA SER A 186 -9.71 1.22 -20.53
C SER A 186 -10.35 2.05 -21.65
N PRO A 187 -10.18 1.68 -22.93
CA PRO A 187 -10.96 2.26 -24.01
C PRO A 187 -12.45 1.88 -23.86
N GLY A 188 -13.31 2.80 -23.37
CA GLY A 188 -14.77 2.59 -23.29
C GLY A 188 -15.41 2.98 -21.96
N ALA A 189 -16.67 2.57 -21.73
CA ALA A 189 -17.39 2.82 -20.49
C ALA A 189 -16.95 1.84 -19.37
N GLY A 190 -16.65 2.35 -18.17
CA GLY A 190 -16.30 1.53 -17.00
C GLY A 190 -14.96 1.85 -16.33
N GLU A 191 -14.35 3.01 -16.60
CA GLU A 191 -13.02 3.39 -16.08
C GLU A 191 -12.95 3.38 -14.54
N ALA A 192 -13.97 3.89 -13.83
CA ALA A 192 -14.00 3.87 -12.36
C ALA A 192 -14.12 2.45 -11.76
N MET A 193 -14.93 1.59 -12.39
CA MET A 193 -15.06 0.18 -12.02
C MET A 193 -13.73 -0.55 -12.26
N SER A 194 -13.10 -0.30 -13.40
CA SER A 194 -11.85 -0.93 -13.78
C SER A 194 -10.65 -0.43 -12.97
N ALA A 195 -10.62 0.86 -12.60
CA ALA A 195 -9.67 1.41 -11.64
C ALA A 195 -9.78 0.72 -10.27
N SER A 196 -10.98 0.32 -9.86
CA SER A 196 -11.19 -0.43 -8.61
C SER A 196 -10.61 -1.86 -8.67
N PHE A 197 -10.58 -2.47 -9.85
CA PHE A 197 -9.96 -3.79 -10.09
C PHE A 197 -8.47 -3.72 -10.47
N SER A 198 -7.96 -2.53 -10.80
CA SER A 198 -6.57 -2.31 -11.26
C SER A 198 -5.50 -2.73 -10.24
N TRP A 199 -5.88 -2.87 -8.97
CA TRP A 199 -4.97 -3.33 -7.92
C TRP A 199 -4.35 -4.69 -8.27
N ASN A 200 -5.18 -5.66 -8.65
CA ASN A 200 -4.71 -7.02 -8.88
C ASN A 200 -3.71 -7.11 -10.05
N THR A 201 -3.83 -6.21 -11.03
CA THR A 201 -2.96 -6.19 -12.22
C THR A 201 -1.71 -5.33 -12.04
N SER A 202 -1.82 -4.19 -11.34
CA SER A 202 -0.70 -3.23 -11.20
C SER A 202 0.14 -3.43 -9.95
N HIS A 203 -0.39 -4.10 -8.92
CA HIS A 203 0.30 -4.28 -7.65
C HIS A 203 1.62 -5.06 -7.78
N GLN A 204 1.68 -6.06 -8.67
CA GLN A 204 2.91 -6.82 -8.91
C GLN A 204 4.07 -5.92 -9.36
N LYS A 205 3.78 -4.82 -10.08
CA LYS A 205 4.78 -3.83 -10.47
C LYS A 205 5.22 -2.94 -9.31
N VAL A 206 4.34 -2.66 -8.35
CA VAL A 206 4.73 -1.99 -7.09
C VAL A 206 5.71 -2.88 -6.31
N GLU A 207 5.42 -4.18 -6.20
CA GLU A 207 6.35 -5.10 -5.52
C GLU A 207 7.65 -5.34 -6.27
N GLU A 208 7.62 -5.28 -7.61
CA GLU A 208 8.84 -5.26 -8.40
C GLU A 208 9.68 -4.02 -8.11
N ALA A 209 9.06 -2.84 -7.99
CA ALA A 209 9.75 -1.61 -7.61
C ALA A 209 10.39 -1.71 -6.23
N LEU A 210 9.71 -2.32 -5.27
CA LEU A 210 10.23 -2.49 -3.91
C LEU A 210 11.47 -3.40 -3.83
N LYS A 211 11.77 -4.22 -4.85
CA LYS A 211 13.06 -4.93 -4.98
C LYS A 211 14.26 -3.98 -5.15
N GLY A 212 14.03 -2.78 -5.66
CA GLY A 212 15.05 -1.74 -5.80
C GLY A 212 15.44 -1.08 -4.48
N VAL A 213 14.74 -1.36 -3.38
CA VAL A 213 15.05 -0.85 -2.04
C VAL A 213 16.23 -1.63 -1.46
N ARG A 214 17.37 -0.95 -1.24
CA ARG A 214 18.61 -1.53 -0.73
C ARG A 214 19.11 -0.75 0.49
N GLY A 215 19.90 -1.41 1.33
CA GLY A 215 20.60 -0.78 2.46
C GLY A 215 19.70 -0.13 3.50
N SER A 216 18.43 -0.53 3.60
CA SER A 216 17.53 -0.18 4.70
C SER A 216 17.62 -1.29 5.75
N PRO A 217 18.37 -1.15 6.85
CA PRO A 217 18.35 -2.17 7.88
C PRO A 217 17.11 -1.99 8.78
N VAL A 218 16.34 -3.06 8.97
CA VAL A 218 15.58 -3.40 10.21
C VAL A 218 14.91 -4.77 10.10
N GLY A 219 15.00 -5.55 11.18
CA GLY A 219 14.40 -6.86 11.37
C GLY A 219 13.58 -6.94 12.67
N LEU A 220 12.85 -5.87 12.99
CA LEU A 220 11.86 -5.93 14.06
C LEU A 220 10.61 -6.67 13.55
N PRO A 221 9.96 -7.49 14.39
CA PRO A 221 8.72 -8.13 14.01
C PRO A 221 7.64 -7.07 13.71
N LEU A 222 6.64 -7.44 12.90
CA LEU A 222 5.47 -6.59 12.63
C LEU A 222 4.57 -6.45 13.84
N ALA A 223 4.53 -7.49 14.68
CA ALA A 223 3.79 -7.51 15.93
C ALA A 223 4.61 -8.23 17.00
N ASP A 224 4.56 -7.73 18.22
CA ASP A 224 5.08 -8.41 19.40
C ASP A 224 3.97 -9.11 20.20
N ASP A 225 4.34 -9.79 21.29
CA ASP A 225 3.40 -10.45 22.20
C ASP A 225 2.30 -9.50 22.68
N ALA A 226 2.65 -8.26 23.08
CA ALA A 226 1.69 -7.31 23.63
C ALA A 226 0.66 -6.86 22.59
N GLU A 227 1.07 -6.76 21.33
CA GLU A 227 0.17 -6.45 20.21
C GLU A 227 -0.76 -7.61 19.86
N LEU A 228 -0.35 -8.85 20.10
CA LEU A 228 -1.16 -10.05 19.87
C LEU A 228 -2.07 -10.42 21.05
N VAL A 229 -1.76 -10.01 22.28
CA VAL A 229 -2.63 -10.26 23.43
C VAL A 229 -3.94 -9.49 23.29
N GLY A 230 -5.07 -10.22 23.34
CA GLY A 230 -6.41 -9.65 23.26
C GLY A 230 -7.45 -10.59 22.68
N ASP A 231 -8.67 -10.06 22.53
CA ASP A 231 -9.79 -10.71 21.86
C ASP A 231 -9.94 -10.11 20.46
N PHE A 232 -9.75 -10.94 19.45
CA PHE A 232 -9.70 -10.58 18.05
C PHE A 232 -10.78 -11.29 17.25
N THR A 233 -11.45 -10.55 16.37
CA THR A 233 -12.51 -11.09 15.52
C THR A 233 -12.23 -10.80 14.06
N TYR A 234 -12.53 -11.78 13.21
CA TYR A 234 -12.60 -11.64 11.77
C TYR A 234 -13.95 -12.17 11.32
N SER A 235 -14.64 -11.46 10.43
CA SER A 235 -15.82 -11.99 9.78
C SER A 235 -15.85 -11.58 8.32
N THR A 236 -16.45 -12.41 7.50
CA THR A 236 -16.63 -12.15 6.09
C THR A 236 -17.95 -12.73 5.61
N SER A 237 -18.49 -12.13 4.56
CA SER A 237 -19.66 -12.62 3.85
C SER A 237 -19.45 -12.40 2.36
N SER A 238 -19.78 -13.41 1.55
CA SER A 238 -19.72 -13.37 0.10
C SER A 238 -20.96 -14.05 -0.45
N ALA A 239 -21.56 -13.46 -1.47
CA ALA A 239 -22.73 -14.01 -2.13
C ALA A 239 -22.59 -13.88 -3.65
N ALA A 240 -23.10 -14.87 -4.37
CA ALA A 240 -23.19 -14.88 -5.82
C ALA A 240 -24.63 -15.24 -6.22
N GLN A 241 -25.24 -14.38 -7.03
CA GLN A 241 -26.56 -14.62 -7.61
C GLN A 241 -26.41 -15.02 -9.07
N TRP A 242 -27.20 -15.98 -9.53
CA TRP A 242 -27.22 -16.40 -10.92
C TRP A 242 -28.64 -16.75 -11.38
N ALA A 243 -28.88 -16.55 -12.69
CA ALA A 243 -30.14 -16.91 -13.33
C ALA A 243 -30.08 -18.37 -13.79
N THR A 244 -31.12 -19.13 -13.43
CA THR A 244 -31.29 -20.51 -13.86
C THR A 244 -31.83 -20.54 -15.30
N ALA A 245 -31.61 -21.65 -16.00
CA ALA A 245 -32.13 -21.87 -17.36
C ALA A 245 -33.67 -21.83 -17.44
N TYR A 246 -34.38 -21.90 -16.32
CA TYR A 246 -35.85 -21.89 -16.23
C TYR A 246 -36.43 -20.54 -15.79
N GLY A 247 -35.65 -19.46 -15.82
CA GLY A 247 -36.12 -18.11 -15.52
C GLY A 247 -36.21 -17.77 -14.03
N GLY A 248 -35.86 -18.69 -13.12
CA GLY A 248 -35.70 -18.41 -11.70
C GLY A 248 -34.32 -17.82 -11.39
N THR A 249 -34.20 -17.02 -10.34
CA THR A 249 -32.89 -16.62 -9.79
C THR A 249 -32.61 -17.40 -8.52
N THR A 250 -31.34 -17.75 -8.30
CA THR A 250 -30.88 -18.37 -7.06
C THR A 250 -29.60 -17.71 -6.59
N MET A 251 -29.29 -17.86 -5.30
CA MET A 251 -28.15 -17.25 -4.66
C MET A 251 -27.40 -18.28 -3.81
N THR A 252 -26.08 -18.32 -3.98
CA THR A 252 -25.17 -19.02 -3.08
C THR A 252 -24.51 -18.00 -2.16
N ALA A 253 -24.48 -18.27 -0.87
CA ALA A 253 -23.83 -17.43 0.13
C ALA A 253 -22.83 -18.24 0.95
N VAL A 254 -21.74 -17.60 1.34
CA VAL A 254 -20.77 -18.08 2.31
C VAL A 254 -20.50 -16.95 3.29
N SER A 255 -20.77 -17.18 4.56
CA SER A 255 -20.52 -16.21 5.63
C SER A 255 -19.91 -16.94 6.80
N TYR A 256 -18.87 -16.38 7.41
CA TYR A 256 -18.30 -16.95 8.62
C TYR A 256 -17.65 -15.88 9.49
N ALA A 257 -17.55 -16.20 10.77
CA ALA A 257 -16.85 -15.43 11.78
C ALA A 257 -15.86 -16.33 12.51
N VAL A 258 -14.72 -15.76 12.85
CA VAL A 258 -13.66 -16.36 13.66
C VAL A 258 -13.36 -15.41 14.80
N GLN A 259 -13.24 -15.96 16.00
CA GLN A 259 -12.76 -15.28 17.20
C GLN A 259 -11.52 -15.99 17.73
N TYR A 260 -10.49 -15.21 18.04
CA TYR A 260 -9.32 -15.65 18.80
C TYR A 260 -9.20 -14.82 20.07
N ILE A 261 -9.02 -15.49 21.20
CA ILE A 261 -8.66 -14.83 22.47
C ILE A 261 -7.25 -15.30 22.80
N LEU A 262 -6.27 -14.40 22.73
CA LEU A 262 -4.86 -14.66 23.03
C LEU A 262 -4.53 -14.05 24.40
N GLY A 263 -4.31 -14.91 25.39
CA GLY A 263 -3.97 -14.53 26.75
C GLY A 263 -2.49 -14.12 26.89
N ALA A 264 -2.22 -13.19 27.81
CA ALA A 264 -0.84 -12.79 28.16
C ALA A 264 -0.01 -13.93 28.79
N ASP A 265 -0.68 -14.98 29.27
CA ASP A 265 -0.09 -16.23 29.78
C ASP A 265 0.17 -17.26 28.67
N HIS A 266 0.09 -16.84 27.40
CA HIS A 266 0.27 -17.69 26.22
C HIS A 266 -0.80 -18.78 26.06
N THR A 267 -1.95 -18.66 26.73
CA THR A 267 -3.13 -19.50 26.45
C THR A 267 -3.96 -18.92 25.31
N TYR A 268 -4.65 -19.76 24.53
CA TYR A 268 -5.60 -19.28 23.53
C TYR A 268 -6.95 -19.98 23.57
N GLN A 269 -7.98 -19.27 23.10
CA GLN A 269 -9.29 -19.80 22.76
C GLN A 269 -9.63 -19.43 21.32
N TYR A 270 -10.34 -20.32 20.64
CA TYR A 270 -10.81 -20.15 19.27
C TYR A 270 -12.29 -20.49 19.18
N LYS A 271 -13.02 -19.68 18.42
CA LYS A 271 -14.39 -19.96 18.02
C LYS A 271 -14.56 -19.66 16.54
N TYR A 272 -15.22 -20.55 15.85
CA TYR A 272 -15.67 -20.40 14.48
C TYR A 272 -17.18 -20.64 14.42
N SER A 273 -17.86 -19.82 13.63
CA SER A 273 -19.23 -20.05 13.22
C SER A 273 -19.37 -19.64 11.76
N GLY A 274 -20.09 -20.44 10.98
CA GLY A 274 -20.26 -20.15 9.56
C GLY A 274 -21.52 -20.77 8.98
N ALA A 275 -21.93 -20.21 7.85
CA ALA A 275 -23.02 -20.68 7.04
C ALA A 275 -22.57 -20.68 5.57
N SER A 276 -22.84 -21.75 4.83
CA SER A 276 -22.57 -21.82 3.40
C SER A 276 -23.63 -22.62 2.67
N GLY A 277 -23.92 -22.25 1.43
CA GLY A 277 -24.85 -23.00 0.59
C GLY A 277 -25.77 -22.10 -0.23
N VAL A 278 -26.84 -22.70 -0.75
CA VAL A 278 -27.88 -22.00 -1.51
C VAL A 278 -28.91 -21.43 -0.54
N VAL A 279 -29.42 -20.23 -0.82
CA VAL A 279 -30.51 -19.64 -0.04
C VAL A 279 -31.72 -20.58 -0.03
N GLY A 280 -32.19 -20.93 1.18
CA GLY A 280 -33.21 -21.96 1.40
C GLY A 280 -32.66 -23.36 1.72
N ALA A 281 -31.36 -23.59 1.54
CA ALA A 281 -30.65 -24.84 1.85
C ALA A 281 -29.24 -24.56 2.41
N MET A 282 -29.14 -23.63 3.36
CA MET A 282 -27.88 -23.25 4.00
C MET A 282 -27.41 -24.36 4.95
N THR A 283 -26.13 -24.67 4.91
CA THR A 283 -25.45 -25.54 5.88
C THR A 283 -24.73 -24.67 6.89
N PHE A 284 -24.95 -24.95 8.18
CA PHE A 284 -24.30 -24.25 9.29
C PHE A 284 -23.22 -25.12 9.90
N GLY A 285 -22.11 -24.49 10.30
CA GLY A 285 -21.01 -25.15 10.99
C GLY A 285 -20.48 -24.29 12.12
N SER A 286 -19.99 -24.93 13.16
CA SER A 286 -19.30 -24.27 14.26
C SER A 286 -18.14 -25.13 14.74
N GLU A 287 -17.14 -24.47 15.31
CA GLU A 287 -16.00 -25.11 15.93
C GLU A 287 -15.48 -24.26 17.08
N ASP A 288 -15.06 -24.91 18.14
CA ASP A 288 -14.36 -24.36 19.29
C ASP A 288 -13.00 -25.05 19.44
N ASP A 289 -11.97 -24.35 19.90
CA ASP A 289 -10.67 -24.96 20.23
C ASP A 289 -9.99 -24.13 21.32
N ARG A 290 -9.03 -24.72 22.03
CA ARG A 290 -8.24 -24.06 23.07
C ARG A 290 -6.85 -24.68 23.14
N GLY A 291 -5.90 -23.94 23.70
CA GLY A 291 -4.55 -24.45 23.89
C GLY A 291 -3.56 -23.36 24.21
N THR A 292 -2.36 -23.44 23.64
CA THR A 292 -1.32 -22.41 23.81
C THR A 292 -0.97 -21.73 22.49
N TRP A 293 -0.46 -20.51 22.56
CA TRP A 293 0.06 -19.80 21.41
C TRP A 293 1.50 -19.34 21.65
N SER A 294 2.23 -19.13 20.57
CA SER A 294 3.57 -18.55 20.59
C SER A 294 3.81 -17.78 19.30
N ILE A 295 4.67 -16.78 19.37
CA ILE A 295 5.19 -16.08 18.20
C ILE A 295 6.69 -16.34 18.10
N HIS A 296 7.15 -16.69 16.90
CA HIS A 296 8.56 -16.69 16.58
C HIS A 296 8.77 -15.86 15.32
N HIS A 297 9.42 -14.71 15.47
CA HIS A 297 9.51 -13.69 14.43
C HIS A 297 8.11 -13.22 14.03
N ASP A 298 7.65 -13.48 12.79
CA ASP A 298 6.29 -13.13 12.34
C ASP A 298 5.39 -14.37 12.16
N ILE A 299 5.79 -15.51 12.71
CA ILE A 299 4.99 -16.72 12.66
C ILE A 299 4.26 -16.89 13.98
N LEU A 300 2.93 -16.72 13.93
CA LEU A 300 2.03 -17.08 15.02
C LEU A 300 1.71 -18.57 14.92
N THR A 301 2.03 -19.32 15.98
CA THR A 301 1.71 -20.75 16.10
C THR A 301 0.72 -20.95 17.22
N LEU A 302 -0.42 -21.58 16.90
CA LEU A 302 -1.46 -21.99 17.84
C LEU A 302 -1.39 -23.50 18.00
N THR A 303 -1.13 -23.98 19.21
CA THR A 303 -1.10 -25.40 19.55
C THR A 303 -2.40 -25.76 20.25
N GLY A 304 -3.41 -26.11 19.45
CA GLY A 304 -4.75 -26.47 19.92
C GLY A 304 -4.89 -27.91 20.39
N GLU A 305 -5.85 -28.14 21.28
CA GLU A 305 -6.28 -29.49 21.68
C GLU A 305 -6.87 -30.26 20.48
N LYS A 306 -7.58 -29.58 19.56
CA LYS A 306 -8.15 -30.24 18.36
C LYS A 306 -7.19 -30.25 17.18
N ARG A 307 -6.53 -29.12 16.90
CA ARG A 307 -5.55 -29.04 15.79
C ARG A 307 -4.58 -27.88 15.95
N PRO A 308 -3.32 -28.04 15.52
CA PRO A 308 -2.40 -26.92 15.40
C PRO A 308 -2.81 -26.01 14.24
N ARG A 309 -2.54 -24.71 14.36
CA ARG A 309 -2.68 -23.71 13.29
C ARG A 309 -1.46 -22.83 13.25
N ARG A 310 -1.03 -22.44 12.06
CA ARG A 310 0.08 -21.51 11.86
C ARG A 310 -0.34 -20.39 10.92
N TYR A 311 0.11 -19.19 11.26
CA TYR A 311 -0.16 -17.98 10.52
C TYR A 311 1.13 -17.19 10.31
N LEU A 312 1.27 -16.57 9.15
CA LEU A 312 2.19 -15.45 8.99
C LEU A 312 1.46 -14.15 9.31
N ILE A 313 2.08 -13.37 10.17
CA ILE A 313 1.68 -11.99 10.42
C ILE A 313 2.22 -11.19 9.23
N VAL A 314 1.29 -10.67 8.43
CA VAL A 314 1.59 -9.96 7.18
C VAL A 314 1.24 -8.48 7.27
N GLY A 315 0.54 -8.10 8.35
CA GLY A 315 0.44 -6.71 8.76
C GLY A 315 -0.16 -6.54 10.14
N ALA A 316 0.01 -5.35 10.70
CA ALA A 316 -0.54 -4.96 11.99
C ALA A 316 -0.69 -3.43 12.08
N GLY A 317 -1.70 -2.95 12.79
CA GLY A 317 -1.87 -1.52 13.03
C GLY A 317 -3.16 -1.19 13.78
N HIS A 318 -3.70 0.02 13.56
CA HIS A 318 -4.92 0.49 14.21
C HIS A 318 -6.00 0.92 13.23
N THR A 319 -7.25 0.55 13.51
CA THR A 319 -8.41 1.06 12.78
C THR A 319 -8.56 2.56 13.05
N PRO A 320 -9.34 3.30 12.24
CA PRO A 320 -9.59 4.73 12.49
C PRO A 320 -10.16 5.04 13.89
N GLU A 321 -10.85 4.08 14.50
CA GLU A 321 -11.40 4.17 15.85
C GLU A 321 -10.38 3.84 16.96
N GLY A 322 -9.14 3.52 16.59
CA GLY A 322 -8.05 3.19 17.51
C GLY A 322 -8.00 1.71 17.94
N LYS A 323 -8.81 0.84 17.32
CA LYS A 323 -8.76 -0.60 17.63
C LYS A 323 -7.55 -1.25 16.97
N ARG A 324 -6.80 -2.06 17.72
CA ARG A 324 -5.72 -2.86 17.16
C ARG A 324 -6.26 -3.85 16.12
N PHE A 325 -5.52 -4.07 15.05
CA PHE A 325 -5.76 -5.17 14.13
C PHE A 325 -4.46 -5.85 13.75
N VAL A 326 -4.58 -7.13 13.41
CA VAL A 326 -3.51 -7.93 12.81
C VAL A 326 -4.04 -8.63 11.56
N ILE A 327 -3.20 -8.71 10.54
CA ILE A 327 -3.51 -9.39 9.29
C ILE A 327 -2.74 -10.70 9.30
N LEU A 328 -3.48 -11.81 9.28
CA LEU A 328 -2.96 -13.15 9.39
C LEU A 328 -3.19 -13.90 8.08
N MET A 329 -2.11 -14.42 7.50
CA MET A 329 -2.16 -15.33 6.36
C MET A 329 -2.08 -16.78 6.87
N PRO A 330 -3.11 -17.61 6.67
CA PRO A 330 -3.07 -19.02 7.07
C PRO A 330 -1.96 -19.77 6.32
N GLU A 331 -1.39 -20.78 6.97
CA GLU A 331 -0.48 -21.72 6.32
C GLU A 331 -1.14 -22.36 5.08
N HIS A 332 -0.49 -22.24 3.92
CA HIS A 332 -0.94 -22.76 2.63
C HIS A 332 0.27 -23.17 1.78
N PRO A 333 0.17 -24.11 0.81
CA PRO A 333 1.27 -24.43 -0.11
C PRO A 333 1.89 -23.28 -0.93
N ARG A 334 1.21 -22.12 -0.98
CA ARG A 334 1.66 -20.88 -1.64
C ARG A 334 2.22 -19.86 -0.64
N TRP A 335 2.32 -20.26 0.62
CA TRP A 335 2.86 -19.44 1.68
C TRP A 335 4.32 -19.15 1.36
N SER A 336 4.63 -17.87 1.24
CA SER A 336 5.99 -17.39 1.08
C SER A 336 6.38 -16.63 2.33
N LEU A 337 7.51 -17.01 2.93
CA LEU A 337 8.17 -16.19 3.94
C LEU A 337 8.88 -14.99 3.32
N TYR A 338 8.88 -14.86 1.99
CA TYR A 338 9.54 -13.77 1.30
C TYR A 338 8.86 -12.44 1.66
N PRO A 339 9.59 -11.52 2.31
CA PRO A 339 9.08 -10.19 2.65
C PRO A 339 8.56 -9.45 1.41
N GLY A 340 7.56 -8.59 1.58
CA GLY A 340 7.05 -7.77 0.49
C GLY A 340 5.98 -8.40 -0.40
N ALA A 341 5.59 -9.67 -0.30
CA ALA A 341 4.36 -10.06 -1.01
C ALA A 341 3.13 -9.45 -0.31
N LEU A 342 2.21 -8.78 -1.02
CA LEU A 342 0.86 -8.65 -0.47
C LEU A 342 0.24 -10.03 -0.40
N SER A 343 -0.20 -10.37 0.79
CA SER A 343 -0.79 -11.65 1.11
C SER A 343 -2.20 -11.73 0.51
N GLN A 344 -2.29 -12.34 -0.67
CA GLN A 344 -3.56 -12.89 -1.15
C GLN A 344 -4.04 -13.91 -0.10
N ASP A 345 -5.34 -13.93 0.18
CA ASP A 345 -5.98 -14.84 1.14
C ASP A 345 -5.69 -14.58 2.64
N ALA A 346 -5.11 -13.42 2.99
CA ALA A 346 -4.98 -13.03 4.39
C ALA A 346 -6.25 -12.40 4.98
N GLN A 347 -6.40 -12.55 6.29
CA GLN A 347 -7.58 -12.17 7.05
C GLN A 347 -7.22 -11.09 8.06
N MET A 348 -7.99 -10.00 8.09
CA MET A 348 -7.80 -8.91 9.05
C MET A 348 -8.62 -9.17 10.31
N PHE A 349 -7.93 -9.49 11.39
CA PHE A 349 -8.49 -9.70 12.72
C PHE A 349 -8.45 -8.39 13.50
N VAL A 350 -9.60 -7.92 13.97
CA VAL A 350 -9.74 -6.65 14.70
C VAL A 350 -10.05 -6.93 16.17
N ALA A 351 -9.36 -6.23 17.06
CA ALA A 351 -9.59 -6.32 18.50
C ALA A 351 -11.03 -5.89 18.85
N THR A 352 -11.70 -6.63 19.72
CA THR A 352 -13.08 -6.33 20.14
C THR A 352 -13.13 -5.13 21.08
N GLN A 353 -12.08 -4.95 21.90
CA GLN A 353 -11.91 -3.86 22.87
C GLN A 353 -10.66 -3.03 22.58
#